data_AF-A0A821KZR1-F1
#
_entry.id   AF-A0A821KZR1-F1
#
_cell.length_a   1.000
_cell.length_b   1.000
_cell.length_c   1.000
_cell.angle_alpha   90.00
_cell.angle_beta   90.00
_cell.angle_gamma   90.00
#
_symmetry.space_group_name_H-M   'P 1'
#
loop_
_entity.id
_entity.type
_entity.pdbx_description
1 polymer ?
#
loop_
_entity_poly.entity_id
_entity_poly.type
_entity_poly.pdbx_seq_one_letter_code
_entity_poly.pdbx_strand_id
1 'polypeptide(L)'
;MQNRAIEHINSGIRVIAALDGKMIVKYKNHLIRLVNYIPGIPLADYQPHTPKLIFNLGKLLGNIDKSLMEFRDESTERYIYWNIINAEYIINKYKNLIVENNHRQIIENILKNWIEKVVPLFSLLRKSI
;
A
#
# COMPACT_ATOMS: atom_id res chain seq x y z
N MET A 1 3.74 10.48 -7.49
CA MET A 1 3.28 9.76 -6.28
C MET A 1 4.35 9.46 -5.23
N GLN A 2 5.15 8.38 -5.29
CA GLN A 2 5.88 7.90 -4.08
C GLN A 2 6.85 8.91 -3.43
N ASN A 3 7.66 9.64 -4.22
CA ASN A 3 8.58 10.62 -3.64
C ASN A 3 7.83 11.81 -3.01
N ARG A 4 6.75 12.27 -3.64
CA ARG A 4 5.89 13.34 -3.11
C ARG A 4 5.21 12.91 -1.80
N ALA A 5 4.82 11.65 -1.68
CA ALA A 5 4.26 11.11 -0.44
C ALA A 5 5.31 11.09 0.69
N ILE A 6 6.56 10.70 0.40
CA ILE A 6 7.66 10.72 1.37
C ILE A 6 7.93 12.15 1.86
N GLU A 7 7.97 13.11 0.95
CA GLU A 7 8.12 14.54 1.26
C GLU A 7 6.96 15.05 2.13
N HIS A 8 5.73 14.65 1.80
CA HIS A 8 4.53 15.06 2.53
C HIS A 8 4.48 14.54 3.98
N ILE A 9 4.88 13.27 4.21
CA ILE A 9 4.87 12.65 5.54
C ILE A 9 5.93 13.28 6.48
N ASN A 10 6.96 13.94 5.93
CA ASN A 10 8.10 14.48 6.69
C ASN A 10 8.74 13.44 7.62
N SER A 11 8.94 12.23 7.11
CA SER A 11 9.39 11.03 7.86
C SER A 11 10.88 11.05 8.26
N GLY A 12 11.64 12.10 7.93
CA GLY A 12 13.10 12.10 8.00
C GLY A 12 13.78 11.35 6.84
N ILE A 13 13.00 10.65 6.00
CA ILE A 13 13.47 10.10 4.72
C ILE A 13 13.54 11.24 3.70
N ARG A 14 14.67 11.35 3.01
CA ARG A 14 14.94 12.31 1.95
C ARG A 14 15.41 11.58 0.71
N VAL A 15 14.78 11.88 -0.42
CA VAL A 15 15.25 11.40 -1.72
C VAL A 15 16.44 12.26 -2.14
N ILE A 16 17.53 11.61 -2.52
CA ILE A 16 18.76 12.26 -2.95
C ILE A 16 18.78 12.29 -4.48
N ALA A 17 18.92 13.49 -5.04
CA ALA A 17 18.98 13.68 -6.49
C ALA A 17 20.26 13.10 -7.09
N ALA A 18 20.15 12.63 -8.34
CA ALA A 18 21.31 12.29 -9.16
C ALA A 18 22.09 13.57 -9.56
N LEU A 19 23.27 13.37 -10.16
CA LEU A 19 24.14 14.49 -10.61
C LEU A 19 23.44 15.42 -11.61
N ASP A 20 22.47 14.92 -12.36
CA ASP A 20 21.66 15.69 -13.30
C ASP A 20 20.39 16.30 -12.67
N GLY A 21 20.28 16.25 -11.34
CA GLY A 21 19.15 16.79 -10.56
C GLY A 21 17.90 15.91 -10.55
N LYS A 22 17.87 14.77 -11.26
CA LYS A 22 16.69 13.90 -11.28
C LYS A 22 16.57 13.10 -9.98
N MET A 23 15.35 13.01 -9.45
CA MET A 23 15.03 12.22 -8.24
C MET A 23 14.85 10.73 -8.50
N ILE A 24 14.63 10.34 -9.76
CA ILE A 24 14.56 8.96 -10.22
C ILE A 24 15.27 8.92 -11.56
N VAL A 25 16.21 7.98 -11.72
CA VAL A 25 16.93 7.73 -12.97
C VAL A 25 16.58 6.34 -13.50
N LYS A 26 16.54 6.20 -14.82
CA LYS A 26 16.38 4.89 -15.47
C LYS A 26 17.77 4.35 -15.81
N TYR A 27 18.09 3.17 -15.32
CA TYR A 27 19.30 2.45 -15.68
C TYR A 27 18.93 1.06 -16.20
N LYS A 28 19.26 0.80 -17.47
CA LYS A 28 18.73 -0.36 -18.22
C LYS A 28 17.19 -0.38 -18.14
N ASN A 29 16.62 -1.45 -17.61
CA ASN A 29 15.17 -1.64 -17.45
C ASN A 29 14.65 -1.30 -16.05
N HIS A 30 15.48 -0.69 -15.20
CA HIS A 30 15.11 -0.41 -13.81
C HIS A 30 15.03 1.10 -13.54
N LEU A 31 14.02 1.47 -12.75
CA LEU A 31 13.93 2.80 -12.14
C LEU A 31 14.67 2.76 -10.81
N ILE A 32 15.60 3.70 -10.62
CA ILE A 32 16.48 3.77 -9.45
C ILE A 32 16.26 5.12 -8.77
N ARG A 33 16.16 5.11 -7.44
CA ARG A 33 16.21 6.30 -6.59
C ARG A 33 17.16 6.06 -5.43
N LEU A 34 17.80 7.13 -4.97
CA LEU A 34 18.62 7.11 -3.76
C LEU A 34 17.85 7.78 -2.61
N VAL A 35 17.96 7.21 -1.42
CA VAL A 35 17.43 7.80 -0.18
C VAL A 35 18.54 7.86 0.87
N ASN A 36 18.42 8.78 1.82
CA ASN A 36 19.35 8.81 2.95
C ASN A 36 19.27 7.54 3.79
N TYR A 37 20.41 7.14 4.35
CA TYR A 37 20.48 6.07 5.34
C TYR A 37 19.82 6.52 6.64
N ILE A 38 19.01 5.62 7.24
CA ILE A 38 18.44 5.82 8.57
C ILE A 38 19.14 4.84 9.53
N PRO A 39 19.85 5.32 10.56
CA PRO A 39 20.45 4.44 11.54
C PRO A 39 19.36 3.71 12.33
N GLY A 40 19.51 2.39 12.49
CA GLY A 40 18.58 1.57 13.22
C GLY A 40 18.79 0.09 12.94
N ILE A 41 18.00 -0.75 13.60
CA ILE A 41 17.97 -2.20 13.39
C ILE A 41 16.69 -2.49 12.60
N PRO A 42 16.75 -3.21 11.46
CA PRO A 42 15.55 -3.65 10.77
C PRO A 42 14.63 -4.42 11.71
N LEU A 43 13.32 -4.15 11.64
CA LEU A 43 12.35 -4.77 12.56
C LEU A 43 12.38 -6.31 12.50
N ALA A 44 12.70 -6.88 11.34
CA ALA A 44 12.85 -8.33 11.15
C ALA A 44 14.03 -8.91 11.95
N ASP A 45 15.11 -8.14 12.12
CA ASP A 45 16.33 -8.57 12.80
C ASP A 45 16.32 -8.23 14.30
N TYR A 46 15.41 -7.36 14.74
CA TYR A 46 15.26 -6.99 16.14
C TYR A 46 14.37 -7.98 16.89
N GLN A 47 14.88 -8.58 17.96
CA GLN A 47 14.12 -9.42 18.89
C GLN A 47 14.49 -9.10 20.35
N PRO A 48 13.54 -9.23 21.30
CA PRO A 48 12.13 -9.59 21.12
C PRO A 48 11.27 -8.41 20.67
N HIS A 49 10.15 -8.70 19.97
CA HIS A 49 9.10 -7.71 19.69
C HIS A 49 8.28 -7.41 20.95
N THR A 50 8.79 -6.49 21.78
CA THR A 50 8.12 -6.13 23.04
C THR A 50 6.77 -5.45 22.80
N PRO A 51 5.82 -5.51 23.76
CA PRO A 51 4.55 -4.79 23.65
C PRO A 51 4.72 -3.29 23.42
N LYS A 52 5.77 -2.68 24.00
CA LYS A 52 6.09 -1.26 23.81
C LYS A 52 6.52 -0.95 22.37
N LEU A 53 7.31 -1.82 21.75
CA LEU A 53 7.73 -1.68 20.35
C LEU A 53 6.51 -1.73 19.43
N ILE A 54 5.63 -2.71 19.61
CA ILE A 54 4.42 -2.87 18.81
C ILE A 54 3.47 -1.67 18.99
N PHE A 55 3.31 -1.17 20.22
CA PHE A 55 2.54 0.04 20.48
C PHE A 55 3.10 1.26 19.74
N ASN A 56 4.42 1.46 19.80
CA ASN A 56 5.07 2.57 19.12
C ASN A 56 4.96 2.44 17.59
N LEU A 57 5.05 1.22 17.05
CA LEU A 57 4.82 0.94 15.64
C LEU A 57 3.39 1.30 15.22
N GLY A 58 2.39 0.91 16.00
CA GLY A 58 1.00 1.29 15.76
C GLY A 58 0.80 2.80 15.76
N LYS A 59 1.39 3.51 16.73
CA LYS A 59 1.36 4.98 16.79
C LYS A 59 2.00 5.62 15.55
N LEU A 60 3.15 5.10 15.11
CA LEU A 60 3.83 5.57 13.89
C LEU A 60 2.93 5.37 12.66
N LEU A 61 2.36 4.18 12.48
CA LEU A 61 1.47 3.87 11.35
C LEU A 61 0.23 4.77 11.35
N GLY A 62 -0.39 5.00 12.52
CA GLY A 62 -1.53 5.91 12.65
C GLY A 62 -1.19 7.36 12.30
N ASN A 63 0.01 7.83 12.66
CA ASN A 63 0.48 9.17 12.27
C ASN A 63 0.71 9.29 10.76
N ILE A 64 1.28 8.25 10.14
CA ILE A 64 1.47 8.20 8.68
C ILE A 64 0.11 8.21 7.98
N ASP A 65 -0.82 7.37 8.41
CA ASP A 65 -2.19 7.31 7.87
C ASP A 65 -2.88 8.67 7.94
N LYS A 66 -2.84 9.32 9.12
CA LYS A 66 -3.38 10.66 9.31
C LYS A 66 -2.74 11.69 8.40
N SER A 67 -1.41 11.68 8.25
CA SER A 67 -0.71 12.62 7.37
C SER A 67 -1.12 12.42 5.91
N LEU A 68 -1.37 11.19 5.48
CA LEU A 68 -1.78 10.91 4.10
C LEU A 68 -3.24 11.27 3.81
N MET A 69 -4.07 11.58 4.81
CA MET A 69 -5.49 11.88 4.62
C MET A 69 -5.74 13.05 3.64
N GLU A 70 -4.88 14.06 3.70
CA GLU A 70 -4.96 15.28 2.89
C GLU A 70 -4.11 15.21 1.62
N PHE A 71 -3.33 14.14 1.46
CA PHE A 71 -2.51 13.98 0.27
C PHE A 71 -3.39 13.66 -0.95
N ARG A 72 -3.28 14.51 -1.97
CA ARG A 72 -3.93 14.35 -3.28
C ARG A 72 -2.86 14.55 -4.35
N ASP A 73 -2.70 13.57 -5.24
CA ASP A 73 -1.79 13.64 -6.38
C ASP A 73 -2.49 12.96 -7.55
N GLU A 74 -2.63 13.61 -8.70
CA GLU A 74 -3.31 13.04 -9.88
C GLU A 74 -2.68 11.69 -10.34
N SER A 75 -1.42 11.44 -9.96
CA SER A 75 -0.74 10.16 -10.19
C SER A 75 -1.07 9.06 -9.16
N THR A 76 -2.01 9.28 -8.22
CA THR A 76 -2.51 8.25 -7.29
C THR A 76 -3.58 7.36 -7.90
N GLU A 77 -4.23 7.78 -8.99
CA GLU A 77 -5.17 6.95 -9.73
C GLU A 77 -4.42 5.84 -10.46
N ARG A 78 -4.21 4.72 -9.77
CA ARG A 78 -3.62 3.53 -10.35
C ARG A 78 -4.42 2.29 -10.00
N TYR A 79 -4.40 1.34 -10.91
CA TYR A 79 -4.97 0.02 -10.68
C TYR A 79 -4.08 -0.74 -9.68
N ILE A 80 -4.62 -1.08 -8.51
CA ILE A 80 -3.93 -1.88 -7.48
C ILE A 80 -4.78 -3.10 -7.18
N TYR A 81 -4.15 -4.28 -7.13
CA TYR A 81 -4.77 -5.54 -6.71
C TYR A 81 -5.43 -5.46 -5.34
N TRP A 82 -4.83 -4.67 -4.44
CA TRP A 82 -5.27 -4.47 -3.06
C TRP A 82 -6.29 -3.35 -2.90
N ASN A 83 -6.72 -2.69 -3.98
CA ASN A 83 -7.88 -1.81 -3.90
C ASN A 83 -9.14 -2.67 -3.88
N ILE A 84 -9.85 -2.67 -2.76
CA ILE A 84 -11.02 -3.53 -2.54
C ILE A 84 -12.17 -3.26 -3.53
N ILE A 85 -12.21 -2.06 -4.13
CA ILE A 85 -13.17 -1.74 -5.20
C ILE A 85 -12.95 -2.64 -6.42
N ASN A 86 -11.70 -3.06 -6.68
CA ASN A 86 -11.34 -3.95 -7.78
C ASN A 86 -11.53 -5.44 -7.45
N ALA A 87 -12.01 -5.79 -6.24
CA ALA A 87 -12.05 -7.16 -5.75
C ALA A 87 -12.80 -8.11 -6.69
N GLU A 88 -13.95 -7.69 -7.23
CA GLU A 88 -14.74 -8.49 -8.15
C GLU A 88 -13.95 -8.84 -9.43
N TYR A 89 -13.38 -7.84 -10.09
CA TYR A 89 -12.57 -8.06 -11.28
C TYR A 89 -11.39 -9.00 -10.99
N ILE A 90 -10.66 -8.75 -9.90
CA ILE A 90 -9.48 -9.54 -9.52
C ILE A 90 -9.87 -10.98 -9.26
N ILE A 91 -10.90 -11.22 -8.44
CA ILE A 91 -11.31 -12.57 -8.09
C ILE A 91 -11.80 -13.30 -9.35
N ASN A 92 -12.63 -12.68 -10.18
CA ASN A 92 -13.11 -13.32 -11.42
C ASN A 92 -11.97 -13.66 -12.38
N LYS A 93 -10.94 -12.81 -12.46
CA LYS A 93 -9.77 -13.04 -13.31
C LYS A 93 -8.88 -14.19 -12.83
N TYR A 94 -8.72 -14.37 -11.51
CA TYR A 94 -7.71 -15.27 -10.95
C TYR A 94 -8.23 -16.48 -10.17
N LYS A 95 -9.53 -16.56 -9.84
CA LYS A 95 -10.10 -17.67 -9.04
C LYS A 95 -9.83 -19.07 -9.60
N ASN A 96 -9.65 -19.18 -10.92
CA ASN A 96 -9.37 -20.45 -11.59
C ASN A 96 -7.93 -20.96 -11.35
N LEU A 97 -7.03 -20.12 -10.83
CA LEU A 97 -5.68 -20.53 -10.42
C LEU A 97 -5.68 -21.29 -9.08
N ILE A 98 -6.77 -21.21 -8.32
CA ILE A 98 -6.93 -21.90 -7.03
C ILE A 98 -7.29 -23.35 -7.34
N VAL A 99 -6.38 -24.29 -7.05
CA VAL A 99 -6.54 -25.70 -7.42
C VAL A 99 -7.62 -26.38 -6.58
N GLU A 100 -7.68 -26.08 -5.28
CA GLU A 100 -8.64 -26.71 -4.38
C GLU A 100 -10.05 -26.10 -4.53
N ASN A 101 -11.00 -26.93 -4.96
CA ASN A 101 -12.37 -26.50 -5.23
C ASN A 101 -13.07 -25.94 -3.98
N ASN A 102 -12.78 -26.46 -2.79
CA ASN A 102 -13.35 -25.96 -1.53
C ASN A 102 -12.94 -24.49 -1.25
N HIS A 103 -11.67 -24.14 -1.45
CA HIS A 103 -11.18 -22.77 -1.30
C HIS A 103 -11.80 -21.85 -2.35
N ARG A 104 -11.90 -22.31 -3.59
CA ARG A 104 -12.57 -21.54 -4.66
C ARG A 104 -14.03 -21.25 -4.31
N GLN A 105 -14.77 -22.25 -3.80
CA GLN A 105 -16.16 -22.09 -3.39
C GLN A 105 -16.33 -21.05 -2.27
N ILE A 106 -15.43 -21.04 -1.28
CA ILE A 106 -15.44 -20.05 -0.19
C ILE A 106 -15.28 -18.64 -0.76
N ILE A 107 -14.31 -18.44 -1.66
CA ILE A 107 -14.03 -17.14 -2.26
C ILE A 107 -15.22 -16.68 -3.12
N GLU A 108 -15.84 -17.58 -3.90
CA GLU A 108 -17.02 -17.26 -4.69
C GLU A 108 -18.22 -16.86 -3.81
N ASN A 109 -18.41 -17.54 -2.69
CA ASN A 109 -19.46 -17.18 -1.73
C ASN A 109 -19.22 -15.81 -1.06
N ILE A 110 -17.96 -15.50 -0.72
CA ILE A 110 -17.58 -14.18 -0.21
C ILE A 110 -17.80 -13.12 -1.28
N LEU A 111 -17.37 -13.37 -2.52
CA LEU A 111 -17.56 -12.44 -3.63
C LEU A 111 -19.05 -12.19 -3.91
N LYS A 112 -19.88 -13.22 -3.89
CA LYS A 112 -21.33 -13.08 -4.03
C LYS A 112 -21.90 -12.14 -2.96
N ASN A 113 -21.56 -12.35 -1.68
CA ASN A 113 -22.00 -11.48 -0.59
C ASN A 113 -21.47 -10.04 -0.74
N TRP A 114 -20.23 -9.87 -1.19
CA TRP A 114 -19.64 -8.56 -1.46
C TRP A 114 -20.43 -7.80 -2.53
N ILE A 115 -20.75 -8.44 -3.65
CA ILE A 115 -21.53 -7.85 -4.74
C ILE A 115 -22.94 -7.48 -4.26
N GLU A 116 -23.61 -8.38 -3.53
CA GLU A 116 -24.99 -8.16 -3.10
C GLU A 116 -25.12 -7.12 -1.99
N LYS A 117 -24.14 -7.03 -1.07
CA LYS A 117 -24.28 -6.26 0.18
C LYS A 117 -23.37 -5.03 0.27
N VAL A 118 -22.22 -5.02 -0.39
CA VAL A 118 -21.22 -3.96 -0.23
C VAL A 118 -21.15 -3.05 -1.46
N VAL A 119 -21.14 -3.61 -2.67
CA VAL A 119 -21.10 -2.82 -3.92
C VAL A 119 -22.19 -1.73 -3.99
N PRO A 120 -23.46 -1.98 -3.61
CA PRO A 120 -24.50 -0.95 -3.62
C PRO A 120 -24.21 0.24 -2.69
N LEU A 121 -23.35 0.05 -1.68
CA LEU A 121 -23.01 1.06 -0.68
C LEU A 121 -21.73 1.84 -1.02
N PHE A 122 -21.02 1.52 -2.11
CA PHE A 122 -19.69 2.10 -2.41
C PHE A 122 -19.65 3.63 -2.44
N SER A 123 -20.71 4.29 -2.89
CA SER A 123 -20.78 5.75 -2.91
C SER A 123 -20.83 6.36 -1.50
N LEU A 124 -21.28 5.59 -0.51
CA LEU A 124 -21.46 6.00 0.88
C LEU A 124 -20.29 5.59 1.78
N LEU A 125 -19.48 4.63 1.34
CA LEU A 125 -18.35 4.11 2.10
C LEU A 125 -17.13 5.02 1.95
N ARG A 126 -16.34 5.14 3.03
CA ARG A 126 -15.05 5.83 2.99
C ARG A 126 -14.13 5.08 2.03
N LYS A 127 -13.61 5.80 1.04
CA LYS A 127 -12.61 5.27 0.12
C LYS A 127 -11.22 5.43 0.74
N SER A 128 -10.38 4.41 0.58
CA SER A 128 -8.95 4.53 0.84
C SER A 128 -8.32 5.42 -0.24
N ILE A 129 -7.29 6.18 0.12
CA ILE A 129 -6.62 7.18 -0.71
C ILE A 129 -5.67 6.53 -1.71
#